data_AF-A0A3B0QPS4-F1
#
_entry.id   AF-A0A3B0QPS4-F1
#
_cell.length_a   1.000
_cell.length_b   1.000
_cell.length_c   1.000
_cell.angle_alpha   90.00
_cell.angle_beta   90.00
_cell.angle_gamma   90.00
#
_symmetry.space_group_name_H-M   'P 1'
#
loop_
_entity.id
_entity.type
_entity.pdbx_description
1 polymer ?
#
loop_
_entity_poly.entity_id
_entity_poly.type
_entity_poly.pdbx_seq_one_letter_code
_entity_poly.pdbx_strand_id
1 'polypeptide(L)' 'MSFYSGRYSTSTGEAEDWLKYHPKGREKVLLREVEVCRFCAKKFLSLYPLRCCTDHAGLDEF' A
#
# COMPACT_ATOMS: atom_id res chain seq x y z
N MET A 1 30.07 18.26 28.25
CA MET A 1 29.11 17.51 29.08
C MET A 1 28.17 16.75 28.16
N SER A 2 28.09 15.42 28.36
CA SER A 2 27.07 14.44 27.93
C SER A 2 26.70 14.39 26.44
N PHE A 3 27.24 13.45 25.64
CA PHE A 3 26.86 12.03 25.52
C PHE A 3 25.40 11.81 25.08
N TYR A 4 25.20 11.56 23.78
CA TYR A 4 24.25 10.54 23.33
C TYR A 4 24.90 9.69 22.24
N SER A 5 25.42 8.56 22.69
CA SER A 5 25.78 7.41 21.88
C SER A 5 24.50 6.74 21.36
N GLY A 6 24.35 6.69 20.04
CA GLY A 6 23.37 5.84 19.37
C GLY A 6 24.01 5.20 18.16
N ARG A 7 24.67 4.06 18.36
CA ARG A 7 25.09 3.18 17.26
C ARG A 7 23.82 2.56 16.66
N TYR A 8 23.50 2.87 15.42
CA TYR A 8 22.65 2.01 14.58
C TYR A 8 23.56 1.42 13.51
N SER A 9 23.90 0.16 13.73
CA SER A 9 24.69 -0.66 12.83
C SER A 9 23.80 -1.23 11.74
N THR A 10 24.28 -1.12 10.50
CA THR A 10 24.18 -2.11 9.42
C THR A 10 22.81 -2.52 8.90
N SER A 11 22.41 -1.93 7.76
CA SER A 11 22.13 -2.67 6.51
C SER A 11 21.55 -1.74 5.43
N THR A 12 22.30 -0.71 5.04
CA THR A 12 22.01 0.11 3.84
C THR A 12 22.30 -0.62 2.52
N GLY A 13 22.32 -1.96 2.52
CA GLY A 13 22.67 -2.76 1.34
C GLY A 13 21.47 -3.23 0.50
N GLU A 14 20.27 -3.29 1.07
CA GLU A 14 19.09 -3.87 0.39
C GLU A 14 18.07 -2.83 -0.08
N ALA A 15 18.18 -1.57 0.36
CA ALA A 15 17.27 -0.51 -0.06
C ALA A 15 17.63 0.08 -1.45
N GLU A 16 18.86 -0.13 -1.92
CA GLU A 16 19.34 0.49 -3.17
C GLU A 16 18.96 -0.31 -4.44
N ASP A 17 18.68 -1.61 -4.32
CA ASP A 17 18.39 -2.47 -5.49
C ASP A 17 16.95 -2.32 -6.01
N TRP A 18 16.01 -1.92 -5.15
CA TRP A 18 14.61 -1.68 -5.54
C TRP A 18 14.46 -0.52 -6.54
N LEU A 19 15.38 0.44 -6.56
CA LEU A 19 15.35 1.55 -7.53
C LEU A 19 15.93 1.18 -8.89
N LYS A 20 16.71 0.10 -9.00
CA LYS A 20 17.32 -0.34 -10.26
C LYS A 20 16.31 -1.00 -11.21
N TYR A 21 15.29 -1.65 -10.66
CA TYR A 21 14.24 -2.34 -11.42
C TYR A 21 13.00 -1.48 -11.73
N HIS A 22 12.90 -0.28 -11.14
CA HIS A 22 11.81 0.64 -11.42
C HIS A 22 12.31 1.75 -12.36
N PRO A 23 12.04 1.68 -13.68
CA PRO A 23 12.41 2.75 -14.60
C PRO A 23 11.76 4.06 -14.12
N LYS A 24 12.59 5.07 -13.92
CA LYS A 24 12.22 6.44 -13.55
C LYS A 24 11.20 6.96 -14.57
N GLY A 25 9.90 6.81 -14.29
CA GLY A 25 8.84 7.22 -15.22
C GLY A 25 7.61 6.32 -15.27
N ARG A 26 7.55 5.20 -14.54
CA ARG A 26 6.26 4.51 -14.37
C ARG A 26 5.35 5.32 -13.47
N GLU A 27 4.24 5.78 -14.04
CA GLU A 27 3.14 6.41 -13.32
C GLU A 27 2.73 5.50 -12.16
N LYS A 28 2.73 6.06 -10.94
CA LYS A 28 2.29 5.32 -9.76
C LYS A 28 0.77 5.19 -9.84
N VAL A 29 0.30 4.08 -10.42
CA VAL A 29 -1.11 3.74 -10.39
C VAL A 29 -1.39 3.05 -9.06
N LEU A 30 -2.37 3.57 -8.30
CA LEU A 30 -2.88 2.88 -7.14
C LEU A 30 -3.65 1.65 -7.63
N LEU A 31 -3.10 0.45 -7.39
CA LEU A 31 -3.75 -0.80 -7.75
C LEU A 31 -4.98 -0.99 -6.87
N ARG A 32 -6.16 -1.14 -7.49
CA ARG A 32 -7.39 -1.52 -6.79
C ARG A 32 -7.39 -3.03 -6.61
N GLU A 33 -7.62 -3.50 -5.39
CA GLU A 33 -7.77 -4.92 -5.07
C GLU A 33 -9.27 -5.28 -4.98
N VAL A 34 -9.58 -6.56 -5.16
CA VAL A 34 -10.97 -7.04 -5.03
C VAL A 34 -11.29 -7.25 -3.56
N GLU A 35 -12.23 -6.45 -3.06
CA GLU A 35 -12.71 -6.49 -1.69
C GLU A 35 -14.14 -6.99 -1.61
N VAL A 36 -14.45 -7.76 -0.55
CA VAL A 36 -15.81 -8.29 -0.31
C VAL A 36 -16.46 -7.48 0.80
N CYS A 37 -17.61 -6.87 0.51
CA CYS A 37 -18.36 -6.18 1.55
C CYS A 37 -18.92 -7.20 2.55
N ARG A 38 -18.62 -7.02 3.84
CA ARG A 38 -19.08 -7.92 4.91
C ARG A 38 -20.60 -7.97 5.09
N PHE A 39 -21.32 -6.92 4.68
CA PHE A 39 -22.77 -6.80 4.91
C PHE A 39 -23.61 -7.31 3.74
N CYS A 40 -23.21 -7.00 2.50
CA CYS A 40 -23.95 -7.40 1.30
C CYS A 40 -23.30 -8.54 0.51
N ALA A 41 -22.11 -9.01 0.94
CA ALA A 41 -21.33 -10.08 0.30
C ALA A 41 -20.97 -9.85 -1.18
N LYS A 42 -21.13 -8.61 -1.67
CA LYS A 42 -20.75 -8.20 -3.03
C LYS A 42 -19.26 -7.88 -3.11
N LYS A 43 -18.70 -8.03 -4.31
CA LYS A 43 -17.29 -7.82 -4.61
C LYS A 43 -17.12 -6.47 -5.30
N PHE A 44 -16.11 -5.71 -4.89
CA PHE A 44 -15.81 -4.41 -5.46
C PHE A 44 -14.32 -4.19 -5.60
N LEU A 45 -13.92 -3.37 -6.56
CA LEU A 45 -12.53 -2.92 -6.69
C LEU A 45 -12.28 -1.71 -5.77
N SER A 46 -11.49 -1.90 -4.72
CA SER A 46 -11.18 -0.87 -3.73
C SER A 46 -9.69 -0.71 -3.50
N LEU A 47 -9.29 0.50 -3.08
CA LEU A 47 -7.94 0.80 -2.60
C LEU A 47 -7.77 0.48 -1.11
N TYR A 48 -8.88 0.36 -0.38
CA TYR A 48 -8.91 0.16 1.05
C TYR A 48 -9.96 -0.89 1.42
N PRO A 49 -9.79 -1.61 2.54
CA PRO A 49 -10.76 -2.61 2.96
C PRO A 49 -12.16 -2.06 3.16
N LEU A 50 -13.17 -2.79 2.66
CA LEU A 50 -14.57 -2.41 2.83
C LEU A 50 -15.08 -2.82 4.20
N ARG A 51 -15.49 -1.85 5.02
CA ARG A 51 -16.00 -2.10 6.37
C ARG A 51 -17.53 -2.20 6.36
N CYS A 52 -18.20 -1.40 5.54
CA CYS A 52 -19.65 -1.31 5.47
C CYS A 52 -20.17 -1.06 4.03
N CYS A 53 -21.49 -1.08 3.84
CA CYS A 53 -22.07 -0.85 2.51
C CYS A 53 -21.83 0.57 1.97
N THR A 54 -21.65 1.54 2.86
CA THR A 54 -21.40 2.94 2.46
C THR A 54 -20.03 3.11 1.81
N ASP A 55 -19.06 2.26 2.17
CA ASP A 55 -17.67 2.36 1.70
C ASP A 55 -17.52 2.00 0.21
N HIS A 56 -18.46 1.22 -0.34
CA HIS A 56 -18.45 0.86 -1.76
C HIS A 56 -19.40 1.73 -2.60
N ALA A 57 -19.89 2.85 -2.05
CA ALA A 57 -20.67 3.81 -2.81
C ALA A 57 -19.78 4.47 -3.88
N GLY A 58 -20.06 4.19 -5.16
CA GLY A 58 -19.27 4.69 -6.28
C GLY A 58 -18.06 3.81 -6.65
N LEU A 59 -17.95 2.61 -6.07
CA LEU A 59 -17.02 1.59 -6.57
C LEU A 59 -17.69 0.73 -7.64
N ASP A 60 -16.88 0.27 -8.59
CA ASP A 60 -17.30 -0.69 -9.60
C ASP A 60 -17.43 -2.09 -8.97
N GLU A 61 -18.58 -2.74 -9.19
CA GLU A 61 -18.81 -4.14 -8.79
C GLU A 61 -17.98 -5.07 -9.70
N PHE A 62 -17.35 -6.08 -9.10
CA PHE A 62 -16.48 -7.04 -9.80
C PHE A 62 -17.19 -8.36 -10.10
#